data_AF-A0A392NVP1-F1
#
_entry.id   AF-A0A392NVP1-F1
#
_cell.length_a   1.000
_cell.length_b   1.000
_cell.length_c   1.000
_cell.angle_alpha   90.00
_cell.angle_beta   90.00
_cell.angle_gamma   90.00
#
_symmetry.space_group_name_H-M   'P 1'
#
loop_
_entity.id
_entity.type
_entity.pdbx_description
1 polymer ?
#
loop_
_entity_poly.entity_id
_entity_poly.type
_entity_poly.pdbx_seq_one_letter_code
_entity_poly.pdbx_strand_id
1 'polypeptide(L)'
;MEPSRMTLYRFGNTSSSSLWYELAYTEAKGRIKKGDRTWQIAFGSGFKCNSAVWKALRTINPANEKNPWIDEINQFPVDVPRISAI
;
A
#
# COMPACT_ATOMS: atom_id res chain seq x y z
N MET A 1 -5.70 5.66 -4.89
CA MET A 1 -6.41 4.35 -4.95
C MET A 1 -5.57 3.24 -5.58
N GLU A 2 -4.58 3.55 -6.42
CA GLU A 2 -3.65 2.56 -6.99
C GLU A 2 -3.04 1.58 -5.97
N PRO A 3 -2.47 2.01 -4.80
CA PRO A 3 -1.88 1.07 -3.85
C PRO A 3 -2.84 -0.05 -3.40
N SER A 4 -4.08 0.32 -3.06
CA SER A 4 -5.10 -0.64 -2.64
C SER A 4 -5.46 -1.64 -3.74
N ARG A 5 -5.61 -1.16 -4.99
CA ARG A 5 -5.90 -2.03 -6.14
C ARG A 5 -4.74 -2.97 -6.46
N MET A 6 -3.50 -2.47 -6.42
CA MET A 6 -2.33 -3.31 -6.71
C MET A 6 -2.11 -4.34 -5.60
N THR A 7 -2.24 -3.94 -4.33
CA THR A 7 -2.19 -4.88 -3.20
C THR A 7 -3.24 -5.97 -3.34
N LEU A 8 -4.50 -5.60 -3.61
CA LEU A 8 -5.58 -6.56 -3.79
C LEU A 8 -5.35 -7.47 -5.00
N TYR A 9 -4.88 -6.92 -6.12
CA TYR A 9 -4.59 -7.70 -7.34
C TYR A 9 -3.49 -8.75 -7.09
N ARG A 10 -2.40 -8.36 -6.41
CA ARG A 10 -1.24 -9.24 -6.22
C ARG A 10 -1.41 -10.22 -5.07
N PHE A 11 -1.91 -9.75 -3.93
CA PHE A 11 -1.93 -10.52 -2.68
C PHE A 11 -3.33 -10.99 -2.28
N GLY A 12 -4.37 -10.54 -2.98
CA GLY A 12 -5.73 -10.72 -2.53
C GLY A 12 -6.04 -9.91 -1.27
N ASN A 13 -7.17 -10.23 -0.66
CA ASN A 13 -7.57 -9.61 0.61
C ASN A 13 -6.83 -10.30 1.77
N THR A 14 -5.78 -9.67 2.28
CA THR A 14 -5.02 -10.16 3.44
C THR A 14 -5.59 -9.63 4.76
N SER A 15 -6.90 -9.37 4.77
CA SER A 15 -7.66 -8.86 5.92
C SER A 15 -7.04 -7.55 6.46
N SER A 16 -6.93 -7.42 7.78
CA SER A 16 -6.38 -6.24 8.45
C SER A 16 -4.95 -5.87 8.05
N SER A 17 -4.16 -6.81 7.51
CA SER A 17 -2.79 -6.54 7.11
C SER A 17 -2.68 -5.80 5.76
N SER A 18 -3.76 -5.74 4.97
CA SER A 18 -3.77 -5.12 3.63
C SER A 18 -3.20 -3.70 3.61
N LEU A 19 -3.51 -2.89 4.62
CA LEU A 19 -3.02 -1.51 4.73
C LEU A 19 -1.50 -1.39 4.87
N TRP A 20 -0.84 -2.38 5.46
CA TRP A 20 0.61 -2.41 5.58
C TRP A 20 1.26 -2.79 4.25
N TYR A 21 0.62 -3.69 3.48
CA TYR A 21 1.06 -3.99 2.12
C TYR A 21 0.86 -2.80 1.18
N GLU A 22 -0.21 -2.01 1.35
CA GLU A 22 -0.43 -0.74 0.63
C GLU A 22 0.62 0.32 0.98
N LEU A 23 1.00 0.42 2.26
CA LEU A 23 2.08 1.31 2.68
C LEU A 23 3.42 0.86 2.09
N ALA A 24 3.73 -0.44 2.17
CA ALA A 24 4.94 -1.02 1.59
C ALA A 24 4.99 -0.84 0.05
N TYR A 25 3.85 -0.90 -0.64
CA TYR A 25 3.78 -0.56 -2.07
C TYR A 25 4.18 0.89 -2.32
N THR A 26 3.68 1.80 -1.48
CA THR A 26 3.98 3.24 -1.58
C THR A 26 5.46 3.52 -1.29
N GLU A 27 6.04 2.83 -0.32
CA GLU A 27 7.48 2.83 -0.03
C GLU A 27 8.29 2.30 -1.23
N ALA A 28 7.90 1.16 -1.80
CA ALA A 28 8.56 0.56 -2.96
C ALA A 28 8.53 1.47 -4.20
N LYS A 29 7.46 2.25 -4.37
CA LYS A 29 7.36 3.28 -5.42
C LYS A 29 8.20 4.53 -5.15
N GLY A 30 8.94 4.58 -4.03
CA GLY A 30 9.75 5.74 -3.65
C GLY A 30 8.90 6.98 -3.33
N ARG A 31 7.63 6.78 -2.93
CA ARG A 31 6.68 7.87 -2.69
C ARG A 31 6.72 8.40 -1.24
N ILE A 32 7.53 7.81 -0.36
CA ILE A 32 7.66 8.21 1.05
C ILE A 32 8.99 8.94 1.30
N LYS A 33 8.92 10.24 1.60
CA LYS A 33 10.07 11.10 1.91
C LYS A 33 10.05 11.56 3.36
N LYS A 34 11.22 11.90 3.91
CA LYS A 34 11.35 12.45 5.27
C LYS A 34 10.43 13.66 5.44
N GLY A 35 9.61 13.63 6.48
CA GLY A 35 8.66 14.70 6.82
C GLY A 35 7.27 14.50 6.25
N ASP A 36 7.09 13.60 5.27
CA ASP A 36 5.77 13.28 4.71
C ASP A 36 4.83 12.75 5.79
N ARG A 37 3.54 13.06 5.63
CA ARG A 37 2.48 12.53 6.49
C ARG A 37 1.62 11.56 5.70
N THR A 38 1.50 10.33 6.20
CA THR A 38 0.66 9.30 5.61
C THR A 38 -0.51 9.02 6.54
N TRP A 39 -1.73 9.06 6.01
CA TRP A 39 -2.94 8.74 6.75
C TRP A 39 -3.43 7.37 6.32
N GLN A 40 -3.48 6.42 7.25
CA GLN A 40 -4.10 5.12 7.05
C GLN A 40 -5.51 5.13 7.62
N ILE A 41 -6.46 4.67 6.81
CA ILE A 41 -7.87 4.51 7.19
C ILE A 41 -8.24 3.05 6.90
N ALA A 42 -8.67 2.34 7.94
CA ALA A 42 -9.05 0.94 7.87
C ALA A 42 -10.54 0.76 8.15
N PHE A 43 -11.16 -0.18 7.44
CA PHE A 43 -12.48 -0.70 7.75
C PHE A 43 -12.43 -2.21 7.92
N GLY A 44 -13.06 -2.71 8.98
CA GLY A 44 -13.22 -4.14 9.24
C GLY A 44 -14.69 -4.52 9.39
N SER A 45 -15.00 -5.81 9.31
CA SER A 45 -16.36 -6.34 9.46
C SER A 45 -17.01 -5.96 10.80
N GLY A 46 -18.34 -5.84 10.80
CA GLY A 46 -19.12 -5.31 11.92
C GLY A 46 -19.32 -3.81 11.74
N PHE A 47 -18.56 -2.98 12.47
CA PHE A 47 -18.55 -1.51 12.35
C PHE A 47 -17.20 -0.93 12.83
N LYS A 48 -16.11 -1.65 12.56
CA LYS A 48 -14.78 -1.28 13.09
C LYS A 48 -14.08 -0.36 12.09
N CYS A 49 -13.66 0.80 12.56
CA CYS A 49 -12.78 1.69 11.82
C CYS A 49 -11.50 1.97 12.63
N ASN A 50 -10.40 2.16 11.92
CA ASN A 50 -9.15 2.65 12.48
C ASN A 50 -8.65 3.82 11.63
N SER A 51 -8.10 4.84 12.29
CA SER A 51 -7.53 6.03 11.66
C SER A 51 -6.20 6.33 12.33
N ALA A 52 -5.11 6.31 11.57
CA ALA A 52 -3.77 6.56 12.08
C ALA A 52 -2.98 7.47 11.13
N VAL A 53 -2.37 8.52 11.68
CA VAL A 53 -1.50 9.43 10.92
C VAL A 53 -0.06 9.17 11.32
N TRP A 54 0.77 8.88 10.33
CA TRP A 54 2.20 8.62 10.47
C TRP A 54 3.00 9.79 9.90
N LYS A 55 4.14 10.10 10.51
CA LYS A 55 5.14 11.02 9.93
C LYS A 55 6.40 10.25 9.59
N ALA A 56 6.83 10.32 8.34
CA ALA A 56 8.05 9.68 7.88
C ALA A 56 9.28 10.34 8.53
N LEU A 57 10.03 9.56 9.33
CA LEU A 57 11.22 10.06 10.03
C LEU A 57 12.46 10.13 9.12
N ARG A 58 12.45 9.36 8.02
CA ARG A 58 13.50 9.29 7.02
C ARG A 58 12.89 9.15 5.62
N THR A 59 13.66 9.47 4.60
CA THR A 59 13.31 9.15 3.21
C THR A 59 13.56 7.67 2.97
N ILE A 60 12.60 6.99 2.37
CA ILE A 60 12.72 5.58 2.02
C ILE A 60 13.31 5.47 0.63
N ASN A 61 14.48 4.84 0.50
CA ASN A 61 15.10 4.55 -0.79
C ASN A 61 14.80 3.10 -1.17
N PRO A 62 13.95 2.83 -2.18
CA PRO A 62 13.57 1.48 -2.56
C PRO A 62 14.75 0.52 -2.78
N ALA A 63 15.89 1.02 -3.27
CA ALA A 63 17.08 0.21 -3.53
C ALA A 63 17.76 -0.34 -2.25
N ASN A 64 17.49 0.27 -1.09
CA ASN A 64 18.15 -0.06 0.18
C ASN A 64 17.19 -0.73 1.19
N GLU A 65 15.93 -0.94 0.83
CA GLU A 65 14.96 -1.56 1.73
C GLU A 65 14.82 -3.05 1.48
N LYS A 66 14.17 -3.75 2.41
CA LYS A 66 13.57 -5.06 2.18
C LYS A 66 12.08 -4.91 2.39
N ASN A 67 11.30 -5.10 1.34
CA ASN A 67 9.85 -5.04 1.41
C ASN A 67 9.24 -6.08 0.45
N PRO A 68 7.96 -6.44 0.63
CA PRO A 68 7.33 -7.48 -0.18
C PRO A 68 7.23 -7.16 -1.68
N TRP A 69 7.51 -5.92 -2.12
CA TRP A 69 7.27 -5.44 -3.47
C TRP A 69 8.53 -5.23 -4.32
N ILE A 70 9.70 -5.04 -3.72
CA ILE A 70 10.91 -4.54 -4.38
C ILE A 70 11.27 -5.30 -5.65
N ASP A 71 11.19 -6.64 -5.62
CA ASP A 71 11.63 -7.48 -6.73
C ASP A 71 10.77 -7.32 -7.99
N GLU A 72 9.52 -6.89 -7.84
CA GLU A 72 8.54 -6.81 -8.92
C GLU A 72 7.82 -5.45 -9.04
N ILE A 73 8.18 -4.46 -8.22
CA ILE A 73 7.48 -3.17 -8.17
C ILE A 73 7.45 -2.45 -9.52
N ASN A 74 8.45 -2.71 -10.37
CA ASN A 74 8.56 -2.12 -11.71
C ASN A 74 7.48 -2.64 -12.67
N GLN A 75 6.82 -3.76 -12.36
CA GLN A 75 5.74 -4.34 -13.17
C GLN A 75 4.37 -3.71 -12.86
N PHE A 76 4.30 -2.84 -11.85
CA PHE A 76 3.07 -2.18 -11.42
C PHE A 76 3.07 -0.68 -11.79
N PRO A 77 1.91 -0.02 -11.90
CA PRO A 77 0.59 -0.61 -11.81
C PRO A 77 0.24 -1.43 -13.06
N VAL A 78 -0.50 -2.51 -12.86
CA VAL A 78 -1.15 -3.23 -13.96
C VAL A 78 -2.49 -2.57 -14.28
N ASP A 79 -2.95 -2.69 -15.53
CA ASP A 79 -4.29 -2.26 -15.87
C ASP A 79 -5.30 -3.23 -15.29
N VAL A 80 -6.12 -2.74 -14.35
CA VAL A 80 -7.17 -3.53 -13.71
C VAL A 80 -8.50 -2.91 -14.13
N PRO A 81 -9.45 -3.70 -14.65
CA PRO A 81 -10.77 -3.20 -15.03
C PRO A 81 -11.43 -2.43 -13.86
N ARG A 82 -12.06 -1.29 -14.17
CA ARG A 82 -12.79 -0.53 -13.14
C ARG A 82 -14.01 -1.29 -12.61
N ILE A 83 -14.60 -2.12 -13.45
CA ILE A 83 -15.78 -2.94 -13.17
C ILE A 83 -15.48 -4.33 -13.73
N SER A 84 -15.63 -5.36 -12.91
CA SER A 84 -15.72 -6.74 -13.37
C SER A 84 -17.18 -7.15 -13.28
N ALA A 85 -17.71 -7.79 -14.31
CA ALA A 85 -18.90 -8.59 -14.14
C ALA A 85 -18.58 -9.70 -13.12
N ILE A 86 -19.53 -9.97 -12.21
CA ILE A 86 -19.51 -11.15 -11.34
C ILE A 86 -20.15 -12.29 -12.12
#